data_AF-A0A9J6EEM3-F1
#
_entry.id   AF-A0A9J6EEM3-F1
#
_cell.length_a   1.000
_cell.length_b   1.000
_cell.length_c   1.000
_cell.angle_alpha   90.00
_cell.angle_beta   90.00
_cell.angle_gamma   90.00
#
_symmetry.space_group_name_H-M   'P 1'
#
loop_
_entity.id
_entity.type
_entity.pdbx_description
1 polymer ?
#
loop_
_entity_poly.entity_id
_entity_poly.type
_entity_poly.pdbx_seq_one_letter_code
_entity_poly.pdbx_strand_id
1 'polypeptide(L)'
;MTSQLQPLDLCLNKLVKDHIKCLYMEWMRFGEPEVTPVGQLKRASPVMICSWIAEDYSCILEQLVCRSFKKCSTSNALNGTEDKALWEDMSDEGA
;
A
#
# COMPACT_ATOMS: atom_id res chain seq x y z
N MET A 1 -11.13 14.83 -21.03
CA MET A 1 -10.03 13.84 -20.99
C MET A 1 -10.10 13.15 -19.64
N THR A 2 -10.13 11.82 -19.60
CA THR A 2 -10.03 11.09 -18.33
C THR A 2 -8.60 11.19 -17.82
N SER A 3 -8.43 11.50 -16.53
CA SER A 3 -7.09 11.50 -15.91
C SER A 3 -6.48 10.11 -16.07
N GLN A 4 -5.24 10.04 -16.55
CA GLN A 4 -4.50 8.78 -16.59
C GLN A 4 -4.31 8.29 -15.15
N LEU A 5 -4.62 7.01 -14.88
CA LEU A 5 -4.46 6.42 -13.57
C LEU A 5 -2.97 6.24 -13.27
N GLN A 6 -2.49 6.80 -12.15
CA GLN A 6 -1.09 6.67 -11.76
C GLN A 6 -0.88 5.34 -11.00
N PRO A 7 0.15 4.53 -11.37
CA PRO A 7 0.45 3.27 -10.71
C PRO A 7 0.67 3.40 -9.20
N LEU A 8 1.29 4.50 -8.78
CA LEU A 8 1.53 4.83 -7.38
C LEU A 8 0.21 4.96 -6.60
N ASP A 9 -0.76 5.71 -7.11
CA ASP A 9 -2.01 5.97 -6.40
C ASP A 9 -2.97 4.79 -6.42
N LEU A 10 -2.99 4.03 -7.51
CA LEU A 10 -3.92 2.93 -7.69
C LEU A 10 -3.46 1.66 -6.98
N CYS A 11 -2.18 1.30 -7.15
CA CYS A 11 -1.67 0.00 -6.70
C CYS A 11 -0.83 0.14 -5.44
N LEU A 12 0.26 0.89 -5.51
CA LEU A 12 1.27 0.91 -4.44
C LEU A 12 0.74 1.59 -3.16
N ASN A 13 0.06 2.73 -3.30
CA ASN A 13 -0.53 3.43 -2.16
C ASN A 13 -1.59 2.60 -1.44
N LYS A 14 -2.35 1.77 -2.17
CA LYS A 14 -3.34 0.87 -1.54
C LYS A 14 -2.62 -0.18 -0.69
N LEU A 15 -1.63 -0.85 -1.26
CA LEU A 15 -0.86 -1.90 -0.59
C LEU A 15 -0.17 -1.36 0.67
N VAL A 16 0.49 -0.22 0.53
CA VAL A 16 1.18 0.43 1.65
C VAL A 16 0.21 0.85 2.76
N LYS A 17 -0.92 1.45 2.39
CA LYS A 17 -1.96 1.82 3.36
C LYS A 17 -2.54 0.61 4.07
N ASP A 18 -2.72 -0.52 3.37
CA ASP A 18 -3.28 -1.72 3.95
C ASP A 18 -2.30 -2.38 4.94
N HIS A 19 -1.01 -2.47 4.60
CA HIS A 19 0.00 -2.96 5.53
C HIS A 19 0.17 -2.04 6.76
N ILE A 20 0.23 -0.72 6.56
CA ILE A 20 0.30 0.23 7.69
C ILE A 20 -0.92 0.12 8.60
N LYS A 21 -2.13 -0.15 8.07
CA LYS A 21 -3.31 -0.40 8.91
C LYS A 21 -3.12 -1.64 9.77
N CYS A 22 -2.56 -2.73 9.23
CA CYS A 22 -2.25 -3.94 9.99
C CYS A 22 -1.25 -3.64 11.11
N LEU A 23 -0.13 -2.97 10.80
CA LEU A 23 0.87 -2.57 11.79
C LEU A 23 0.28 -1.64 12.86
N TYR A 24 -0.58 -0.70 12.46
CA TYR A 24 -1.28 0.19 13.39
C TYR A 24 -2.21 -0.60 14.33
N MET A 25 -2.96 -1.57 13.82
CA MET A 25 -3.83 -2.42 14.63
C MET A 25 -3.05 -3.30 15.60
N GLU A 26 -1.92 -3.85 15.14
CA GLU A 26 -1.02 -4.64 15.98
C GLU A 26 -0.40 -3.78 17.10
N TRP A 27 0.08 -2.60 16.76
CA TRP A 27 0.59 -1.62 17.72
C TRP A 27 -0.49 -1.19 18.72
N MET A 28 -1.73 -0.94 18.28
CA MET A 28 -2.83 -0.63 19.19
C MET A 28 -3.15 -1.79 20.15
N ARG A 29 -2.92 -3.05 19.73
CA ARG A 29 -3.22 -4.24 20.53
C ARG A 29 -2.11 -4.60 21.52
N PHE A 30 -0.85 -4.42 21.13
CA PHE A 30 0.31 -4.91 21.91
C PHE A 30 1.29 -3.82 22.34
N GLY A 31 1.26 -2.65 21.70
CA GLY A 31 2.23 -1.57 21.91
C GLY A 31 1.90 -0.60 23.05
N GLU A 32 0.87 -0.90 23.86
CA GLU A 32 0.43 -0.11 25.02
C GLU A 32 0.43 1.41 24.77
N PRO A 33 -0.39 1.90 23.82
CA PRO A 33 -0.40 3.32 23.46
C PRO A 33 -0.75 4.20 24.66
N GLU A 34 0.04 5.24 24.86
CA GLU A 34 -0.17 6.20 25.94
C GLU A 34 -1.59 6.78 25.92
N VAL A 35 -2.15 7.03 27.10
CA VAL A 35 -3.48 7.64 27.24
C VAL A 35 -3.31 9.13 27.52
N THR A 36 -4.03 9.97 26.79
CA THR A 36 -4.13 11.41 27.08
C THR A 36 -4.76 11.64 28.46
N PRO A 37 -4.53 12.80 29.10
CA PRO A 37 -5.15 13.11 30.39
C PRO A 37 -6.69 13.04 30.41
N VAL A 38 -7.32 13.14 29.23
CA VAL A 38 -8.78 13.06 29.03
C VAL A 38 -9.25 11.60 28.84
N GLY A 39 -8.35 10.62 28.89
CA GLY A 39 -8.70 9.20 28.76
C GLY A 39 -8.72 8.67 27.32
N GLN A 40 -8.29 9.45 26.32
CA GLN A 40 -8.23 9.00 24.92
C GLN A 40 -6.87 8.40 24.61
N LEU A 41 -6.83 7.29 23.86
CA LEU A 41 -5.56 6.70 23.37
C LEU A 41 -4.86 7.67 22.43
N LYS A 42 -3.54 7.83 22.61
CA LYS A 42 -2.72 8.62 21.70
C LYS A 42 -2.56 7.89 20.37
N ARG A 43 -2.47 8.68 19.30
CA ARG A 43 -2.14 8.18 17.97
C ARG A 43 -0.65 7.83 17.91
N ALA A 44 -0.29 6.90 17.04
CA ALA A 44 1.10 6.63 16.70
C ALA A 44 1.79 7.94 16.28
N SER A 45 3.04 8.12 16.70
CA SER A 45 3.80 9.32 16.37
C SER A 45 4.12 9.35 14.87
N PRO A 46 4.27 10.54 14.25
CA PRO A 46 4.70 10.63 12.85
C PRO A 46 6.00 9.87 12.58
N VAL A 47 6.94 9.88 13.52
CA VAL A 47 8.23 9.17 13.41
C VAL A 47 8.01 7.66 13.29
N MET A 48 7.12 7.09 14.11
CA MET A 48 6.79 5.66 14.09
C MET A 48 6.05 5.27 12.80
N ILE A 49 5.14 6.11 12.33
CA ILE A 49 4.45 5.86 11.05
C ILE A 49 5.46 5.92 9.90
N CYS A 50 6.40 6.88 9.92
CA CYS A 50 7.45 6.98 8.91
C CYS A 50 8.39 5.77 8.88
N SER A 51 8.73 5.18 10.04
CA SER A 51 9.53 3.95 10.05
C SER A 51 8.78 2.78 9.42
N TRP A 52 7.50 2.61 9.71
CA TRP A 52 6.67 1.57 9.07
C TRP A 52 6.55 1.77 7.56
N ILE A 53 6.35 3.01 7.10
CA ILE A 53 6.35 3.34 5.66
C ILE A 53 7.69 2.94 5.04
N ALA A 54 8.82 3.32 5.64
CA ALA A 54 10.14 3.04 5.10
C ALA A 54 10.42 1.53 4.99
N GLU A 55 10.08 0.78 6.05
CA GLU A 55 10.21 -0.68 6.08
C GLU A 55 9.32 -1.33 5.02
N ASP A 56 8.06 -0.93 4.93
CA ASP A 56 7.12 -1.49 3.96
C ASP A 56 7.57 -1.24 2.51
N TYR A 57 7.99 -0.01 2.19
CA TYR A 57 8.53 0.30 0.86
C TYR A 57 9.79 -0.50 0.52
N SER A 58 10.62 -0.85 1.51
CA SER A 58 11.79 -1.70 1.30
C SER A 58 11.43 -3.17 1.00
N CYS A 59 10.24 -3.60 1.43
CA CYS A 59 9.70 -4.94 1.20
C CYS A 59 8.88 -5.04 -0.10
N ILE A 60 8.55 -3.92 -0.76
CA ILE A 60 7.84 -3.93 -2.04
C ILE A 60 8.73 -4.59 -3.11
N LEU A 61 8.28 -5.73 -3.63
CA LEU A 61 8.95 -6.46 -4.71
C LEU A 61 8.91 -5.68 -6.02
N GLU A 62 10.00 -5.70 -6.79
CA GLU A 62 10.05 -5.12 -8.15
C GLU A 62 8.92 -5.65 -9.04
N GLN A 63 8.54 -6.92 -8.87
CA GLN A 63 7.43 -7.55 -9.59
C GLN A 63 6.09 -6.82 -9.36
N LEU A 64 5.85 -6.36 -8.14
CA LEU A 64 4.63 -5.63 -7.76
C LEU A 64 4.60 -4.25 -8.41
N VAL A 65 5.77 -3.59 -8.49
CA VAL A 65 5.93 -2.34 -9.24
C VAL A 65 5.66 -2.58 -10.71
N CYS A 66 6.30 -3.55 -11.37
CA CYS A 66 6.07 -3.86 -12.78
C CYS A 66 4.59 -4.17 -13.08
N ARG A 67 3.93 -4.95 -12.22
CA ARG A 67 2.52 -5.28 -12.36
C ARG A 67 1.62 -4.06 -12.20
N SER A 68 1.96 -3.09 -11.33
CA SER A 68 1.21 -1.84 -11.21
C SER A 68 1.18 -1.02 -12.52
N PHE A 69 2.30 -0.97 -13.24
CA PHE A 69 2.38 -0.31 -14.55
C PHE A 69 1.53 -1.03 -15.62
N LYS A 70 1.46 -2.36 -15.57
CA LYS A 70 0.59 -3.16 -16.44
C LYS A 70 -0.90 -2.97 -16.11
N LYS A 71 -1.25 -2.86 -14.82
CA LYS A 71 -2.62 -2.61 -14.38
C LYS A 71 -3.12 -1.21 -14.77
N CYS A 72 -2.22 -0.24 -14.88
CA CYS A 72 -2.53 1.12 -15.34
C CYS A 72 -2.41 1.29 -16.87
N SER A 73 -2.40 0.19 -17.64
CA SER A 73 -2.26 0.21 -19.11
C SER A 73 -1.03 0.97 -19.62
N THR A 74 -0.02 1.18 -18.77
CA THR A 74 1.09 2.10 -19.05
C THR A 74 2.22 1.39 -19.80
N SER A 75 2.37 0.09 -19.56
CA SER A 75 3.42 -0.75 -20.16
C SER A 75 2.87 -1.98 -20.88
N ASN A 76 1.58 -1.99 -21.23
CA ASN A 76 0.91 -3.14 -21.83
C ASN A 76 1.26 -3.26 -23.31
N ALA A 77 1.33 -4.49 -23.80
CA ALA A 77 1.42 -4.76 -25.22
C ALA A 77 0.19 -4.21 -25.98
N LEU A 78 0.43 -3.47 -27.06
CA LEU A 78 -0.63 -2.84 -27.88
C LEU A 78 -1.57 -3.83 -28.58
N ASN A 79 -1.19 -5.11 -28.63
CA ASN A 79 -1.99 -6.19 -29.21
C ASN A 79 -3.07 -6.73 -28.25
N GLY A 80 -3.16 -6.20 -27.03
CA GLY A 80 -4.16 -6.57 -26.03
C GLY A 80 -3.90 -7.91 -25.32
N THR A 81 -2.76 -8.56 -25.53
CA THR A 81 -2.47 -9.87 -24.90
C THR A 81 -2.28 -9.78 -23.38
N GLU A 82 -2.03 -8.58 -22.85
CA GLU A 82 -1.78 -8.33 -21.43
C GLU A 82 -2.95 -7.61 -20.71
N ASP A 83 -4.09 -7.42 -21.39
CA ASP A 83 -5.24 -6.67 -20.84
C ASP A 83 -5.94 -7.40 -19.68
N LYS A 84 -5.64 -8.68 -19.49
CA LYS A 84 -6.08 -9.44 -18.32
C LYS A 84 -5.60 -8.81 -17.01
N ALA A 85 -4.40 -8.23 -16.99
CA ALA A 85 -3.80 -7.61 -15.80
C ALA A 85 -4.61 -6.40 -15.27
N LEU A 86 -5.48 -5.82 -16.08
CA LEU A 86 -6.36 -4.71 -15.67
C LEU A 86 -7.36 -5.14 -14.61
N TRP A 87 -7.78 -6.41 -14.65
CA TRP A 87 -8.81 -6.99 -13.79
C TRP A 87 -8.25 -7.84 -12.64
N GLU A 88 -6.94 -8.05 -12.60
CA GLU A 88 -6.28 -8.87 -11.56
C GLU A 88 -6.08 -8.05 -10.28
N ASP A 89 -6.45 -8.61 -9.13
CA ASP A 89 -6.24 -7.94 -7.84
C ASP A 89 -4.78 -8.06 -7.38
N MET A 90 -4.21 -6.91 -7.02
CA MET A 90 -2.81 -6.79 -6.59
C MET A 90 -2.59 -7.30 -5.15
N SER A 91 -3.68 -7.57 -4.42
CA SER A 91 -3.67 -7.98 -3.01
C SER A 91 -3.57 -9.49 -2.80
N ASP A 92 -3.77 -10.32 -3.82
CA ASP A 92 -3.85 -11.78 -3.68
C ASP A 92 -2.49 -12.49 -3.80
N GLU A 93 -1.40 -11.78 -4.04
CA GLU A 93 -0.07 -12.40 -4.29
C GLU A 93 1.04 -11.87 -3.36
N GLY A 94 0.67 -11.47 -2.14
CA GLY A 94 1.60 -11.01 -1.11
C GLY A 94 1.72 -11.95 0.10
N ALA A 95 1.65 -13.26 -0.10
CA ALA A 95 1.88 -14.28 0.93
C ALA A 95 3.14 -15.10 0.65
#